data_AF-A0A1I2PJ51-F1
#
_entry.id   AF-A0A1I2PJ51-F1
#
_cell.length_a   1.000
_cell.length_b   1.000
_cell.length_c   1.000
_cell.angle_alpha   90.00
_cell.angle_beta   90.00
_cell.angle_gamma   90.00
#
_symmetry.space_group_name_H-M   'P 1'
#
loop_
_entity.id
_entity.type
_entity.pdbx_description
1 polymer ?
#
loop_
_entity_poly.entity_id
_entity_poly.type
_entity_poly.pdbx_seq_one_letter_code
_entity_poly.pdbx_strand_id
1 'polypeptide(L)'
;MRAAQIRRHLGAPSPVLPRTGTEQGLPSTTPHLLRGTVAPAASAKAASTPALNLEFSPRDYITYLLSIDAEIEHCLMVQYLYAAYSLGGPQVPEAFRDSVRTWQEVILGIAKEEMGHLISVQNSLRLIGSPLHMEREDEPWDSPFYPFPFMLEPLTLDSLAKYVYAESPVDWDGGALGDEIRLRVQAQTDNPHQVAALFNTLIPLVADPEYLPDAAFDASTLPAQADFAEWGRGYQGGHRGRPSGQPTQTPDVLVVPQTCRDDMVAALHAIAQQGEATSGTTASHFVRFLRIYVEMRELIEHTPLTAAHWNAARPADFAAPQWQALQPESKSGLRANSPAGRAAWAPARQVALNPYVSLNPDDEGGDESATTTRITHPESALWATLHNIRYRMLLNYLIHSFTLYGGLNAAGAITPRGAIVNATFGEMYNLRAVSEILMQLPVSADNPSAGFAGPPFQMPYTLNSPFGEANKWRGHLDLLTASASVVEALQLLAPESRHHYLASLREADRNMRELILRILSGSIDAALL
;
A
#
# COMPACT_ATOMS: atom_id res chain seq x y z
N MET A 1 24.92 5.38 7.64
CA MET A 1 24.99 3.92 7.46
C MET A 1 23.63 3.34 7.78
N ARG A 2 22.78 3.09 6.77
CA ARG A 2 21.69 2.13 6.93
C ARG A 2 22.38 0.77 6.94
N ALA A 3 22.36 0.07 8.06
CA ALA A 3 22.72 -1.34 8.05
C ALA A 3 21.72 -2.01 7.10
N ALA A 4 22.20 -2.63 6.02
CA ALA A 4 21.42 -3.67 5.39
C ALA A 4 21.14 -4.68 6.50
N GLN A 5 19.93 -4.64 7.07
CA GLN A 5 19.53 -5.60 8.07
C GLN A 5 19.49 -6.93 7.32
N ILE A 6 20.44 -7.81 7.61
CA ILE A 6 20.37 -9.21 7.18
C ILE A 6 19.09 -9.75 7.80
N ARG A 7 17.98 -9.80 7.04
CA ARG A 7 16.75 -10.45 7.48
C ARG A 7 17.00 -11.95 7.58
N ARG A 8 16.29 -12.59 8.51
CA ARG A 8 16.29 -14.04 8.70
C ARG A 8 15.56 -14.67 7.51
N HIS A 9 16.23 -15.55 6.78
CA HIS A 9 15.62 -16.27 5.67
C HIS A 9 14.70 -17.37 6.20
N LEU A 10 13.38 -17.16 6.11
CA LEU A 10 12.38 -18.15 6.53
C LEU A 10 12.24 -19.35 5.57
N GLY A 11 12.99 -19.37 4.46
CA GLY A 11 12.78 -20.32 3.38
C GLY A 11 11.49 -20.03 2.61
N ALA A 12 11.22 -20.77 1.53
CA ALA A 12 10.02 -20.57 0.71
C ALA A 12 8.71 -20.82 1.49
N PRO A 13 7.58 -20.23 1.07
CA PRO A 13 6.27 -20.53 1.65
C PRO A 13 6.01 -22.04 1.62
N SER A 14 5.56 -22.60 2.74
CA SER A 14 5.34 -24.03 2.91
C SER A 14 3.85 -24.30 3.15
N PRO A 15 3.25 -25.33 2.54
CA PRO A 15 1.89 -25.74 2.86
C PRO A 15 1.76 -26.31 4.28
N VAL A 16 2.89 -26.60 4.93
CA VAL A 16 2.94 -27.04 6.32
C VAL A 16 3.33 -25.86 7.20
N LEU A 17 2.42 -25.49 8.11
CA LEU A 17 2.62 -24.39 9.05
C LEU A 17 3.90 -24.59 9.88
N PRO A 18 4.70 -23.54 10.07
CA PRO A 18 5.94 -23.61 10.85
C PRO A 18 5.63 -23.88 12.32
N ARG A 19 6.54 -24.62 12.99
CA ARG A 19 6.50 -24.82 14.44
C ARG A 19 7.48 -23.88 15.11
N THR A 20 7.03 -23.09 16.07
CA THR A 20 7.85 -22.16 16.84
C THR A 20 8.20 -22.73 18.22
N GLY A 21 9.11 -22.07 18.95
CA GLY A 21 9.40 -22.45 20.34
C GLY A 21 8.21 -22.12 21.24
N THR A 22 7.75 -23.07 22.07
CA THR A 22 6.63 -22.86 23.01
C THR A 22 7.10 -23.02 24.46
N GLU A 23 6.37 -22.42 25.41
CA GLU A 23 6.64 -22.57 26.85
C GLU A 23 6.43 -24.00 27.35
N GLN A 24 5.67 -24.82 26.61
CA GLN A 24 5.48 -26.25 26.88
C GLN A 24 6.70 -27.11 26.48
N GLY A 25 7.75 -26.49 25.92
CA GLY A 25 8.94 -27.15 25.45
C GLY A 25 8.79 -27.73 24.03
N LEU A 26 9.88 -28.31 23.53
CA LEU A 26 9.87 -28.99 22.24
C LEU A 26 9.02 -30.27 22.32
N PRO A 27 8.15 -30.57 21.32
CA PRO A 27 7.45 -31.85 21.25
C PRO A 27 8.39 -33.04 21.48
N SER A 28 7.89 -34.13 22.06
CA SER A 28 8.70 -35.34 22.33
C SER A 28 9.35 -35.98 21.08
N THR A 29 8.95 -35.56 19.87
CA THR A 29 9.53 -35.95 18.58
C THR A 29 10.72 -35.10 18.13
N THR A 30 10.95 -33.93 18.74
CA THR A 30 12.03 -33.01 18.41
C THR A 30 13.46 -33.43 18.84
N PRO A 31 13.68 -34.32 19.84
CA PRO A 31 15.02 -34.83 20.14
C PRO A 31 15.71 -35.48 18.93
N HIS A 32 14.94 -35.99 17.97
CA HIS A 32 15.46 -36.56 16.72
C HIS A 32 15.92 -35.51 15.69
N LEU A 33 15.42 -34.27 15.76
CA LEU A 33 15.80 -33.18 14.86
C LEU A 33 17.08 -32.44 15.33
N LEU A 34 17.35 -32.43 16.64
CA LEU A 34 18.54 -31.79 17.23
C LEU A 34 19.74 -32.75 17.36
N ARG A 35 19.52 -34.07 17.31
CA ARG A 35 20.59 -35.07 17.28
C ARG A 35 20.88 -35.47 15.84
N GLY A 36 21.72 -34.70 15.16
CA GLY A 36 22.21 -35.06 13.84
C GLY A 36 22.93 -36.41 13.86
N THR A 37 22.41 -37.40 13.13
CA THR A 37 23.28 -38.31 12.38
C THR A 37 23.46 -37.69 11.00
N VAL A 38 24.69 -37.26 10.68
CA VAL A 38 25.07 -36.93 9.30
C VAL A 38 25.07 -38.23 8.50
N ALA A 39 23.90 -38.67 8.05
CA ALA A 39 23.75 -39.82 7.17
C ALA A 39 23.77 -39.33 5.71
N PRO A 40 24.49 -40.01 4.81
CA PRO A 40 24.54 -39.62 3.41
C PRO A 40 23.17 -39.79 2.76
N ALA A 41 22.84 -38.85 1.86
CA ALA A 41 21.55 -38.70 1.23
C ALA A 41 21.04 -40.01 0.59
N ALA A 42 19.99 -40.59 1.18
CA ALA A 42 19.15 -41.57 0.52
C ALA A 42 17.78 -40.94 0.24
N SER A 43 17.29 -41.12 -0.99
CA SER A 43 16.03 -40.61 -1.50
C SER A 43 14.82 -41.30 -0.86
N ALA A 44 14.48 -40.92 0.37
CA ALA A 44 13.14 -41.12 0.88
C ALA A 44 12.28 -39.92 0.48
N LYS A 45 11.14 -40.16 -0.17
CA LYS A 45 10.04 -39.20 -0.26
C LYS A 45 9.55 -38.93 1.17
N ALA A 46 10.18 -37.96 1.83
CA ALA A 46 9.79 -37.54 3.16
C ALA A 46 8.48 -36.74 3.05
N ALA A 47 7.46 -37.12 3.83
CA ALA A 47 6.37 -36.20 4.14
C ALA A 47 7.00 -34.91 4.67
N SER A 48 6.60 -33.76 4.13
CA SER A 48 7.14 -32.44 4.49
C SER A 48 6.97 -32.23 6.00
N THR A 49 8.05 -32.41 6.75
CA THR A 49 8.06 -32.18 8.19
C THR A 49 7.97 -30.67 8.42
N PRO A 50 7.13 -30.17 9.35
CA PRO A 50 7.01 -28.74 9.62
C PRO A 50 8.37 -28.10 9.85
N ALA A 51 8.65 -26.96 9.21
CA ALA A 51 9.84 -26.19 9.48
C ALA A 51 9.84 -25.78 10.96
N LEU A 52 10.87 -26.19 11.71
CA LEU A 52 11.01 -25.86 13.12
C LEU A 52 11.80 -24.56 13.25
N ASN A 53 11.14 -23.48 13.63
CA ASN A 53 11.74 -22.18 13.85
C ASN A 53 11.80 -21.85 15.36
N LEU A 54 12.90 -22.27 15.99
CA LEU A 54 13.11 -22.06 17.44
C LEU A 54 13.48 -20.64 17.83
N GLU A 55 13.65 -19.76 16.84
CA GLU A 55 14.07 -18.38 17.08
C GLU A 55 12.92 -17.50 17.54
N PHE A 56 11.68 -17.88 17.21
CA PHE A 56 10.48 -17.14 17.57
C PHE A 56 9.65 -17.91 18.60
N SER A 57 8.98 -17.15 19.46
CA SER A 57 7.77 -17.62 20.17
C SER A 57 6.53 -17.41 19.28
N PRO A 58 5.37 -18.02 19.59
CA PRO A 58 4.19 -17.89 18.73
C PRO A 58 3.75 -16.45 18.50
N ARG A 59 3.60 -15.66 19.59
CA ARG A 59 3.24 -14.24 19.52
C ARG A 59 4.25 -13.41 18.72
N ASP A 60 5.54 -13.68 18.90
CA ASP A 60 6.63 -12.99 18.19
C ASP A 60 6.61 -13.32 16.69
N TYR A 61 6.33 -14.58 16.34
CA TYR A 61 6.20 -14.99 14.94
C TYR A 61 4.96 -14.37 14.26
N ILE A 62 3.82 -14.32 14.95
CA ILE A 62 2.63 -13.60 14.46
C ILE A 62 2.91 -12.11 14.27
N THR A 63 3.64 -11.49 15.20
CA THR A 63 4.07 -10.09 15.08
C THR A 63 4.91 -9.89 13.82
N TYR A 64 5.87 -10.77 13.58
CA TYR A 64 6.70 -10.73 12.39
C TYR A 64 5.87 -10.85 11.09
N LEU A 65 4.90 -11.77 11.03
CA LEU A 65 4.02 -11.92 9.87
C LEU A 65 3.10 -10.71 9.65
N LEU A 66 2.54 -10.13 10.73
CA LEU A 66 1.74 -8.90 10.65
C LEU A 66 2.58 -7.67 10.26
N SER A 67 3.86 -7.61 10.65
CA SER A 67 4.78 -6.57 10.18
C SER A 67 5.02 -6.69 8.68
N ILE A 68 5.19 -7.90 8.16
CA ILE A 68 5.29 -8.13 6.70
C ILE A 68 3.99 -7.72 6.01
N ASP A 69 2.83 -8.07 6.59
CA ASP A 69 1.53 -7.69 6.07
C ASP A 69 1.42 -6.17 5.91
N ALA A 70 1.70 -5.43 6.99
CA ALA A 70 1.70 -3.96 6.96
C ALA A 70 2.69 -3.38 5.92
N GLU A 71 3.86 -4.00 5.73
CA GLU A 71 4.81 -3.59 4.69
C GLU A 71 4.26 -3.81 3.28
N ILE A 72 3.64 -4.96 3.02
CA ILE A 72 3.03 -5.29 1.73
C ILE A 72 1.90 -4.31 1.42
N GLU A 73 0.96 -4.12 2.35
CA GLU A 73 -0.17 -3.20 2.22
C GLU A 73 0.32 -1.77 1.93
N HIS A 74 1.35 -1.31 2.65
CA HIS A 74 1.94 0.01 2.43
C HIS A 74 2.64 0.12 1.07
N CYS A 75 3.44 -0.88 0.68
CA CYS A 75 4.14 -0.92 -0.59
C CYS A 75 3.19 -0.94 -1.78
N LEU A 76 2.18 -1.81 -1.79
CA LEU A 76 1.22 -1.93 -2.88
C LEU A 76 0.38 -0.66 -2.98
N MET A 77 -0.10 -0.11 -1.85
CA MET A 77 -0.82 1.16 -1.82
C MET A 77 -0.10 2.28 -2.57
N VAL A 78 1.18 2.55 -2.24
CA VAL A 78 1.89 3.68 -2.87
C VAL A 78 2.28 3.40 -4.32
N GLN A 79 2.52 2.14 -4.68
CA GLN A 79 2.73 1.72 -6.08
C GLN A 79 1.47 1.95 -6.91
N TYR A 80 0.30 1.57 -6.38
CA TYR A 80 -0.99 1.79 -7.04
C TYR A 80 -1.31 3.27 -7.19
N LEU A 81 -1.04 4.09 -6.16
CA LEU A 81 -1.16 5.56 -6.26
C LEU A 81 -0.27 6.11 -7.37
N TYR A 82 1.00 5.73 -7.40
CA TYR A 82 1.95 6.20 -8.40
C TYR A 82 1.53 5.83 -9.82
N ALA A 83 1.20 4.55 -10.03
CA ALA A 83 0.73 4.05 -11.31
C ALA A 83 -0.55 4.76 -11.76
N ALA A 84 -1.53 4.95 -10.86
CA ALA A 84 -2.75 5.67 -11.17
C ALA A 84 -2.51 7.15 -11.49
N TYR A 85 -1.64 7.84 -10.76
CA TYR A 85 -1.30 9.24 -11.02
C TYR A 85 -0.54 9.43 -12.34
N SER A 86 0.15 8.40 -12.83
CA SER A 86 0.81 8.44 -14.14
C SER A 86 -0.16 8.46 -15.32
N LEU A 87 -1.40 7.98 -15.13
CA LEU A 87 -2.39 7.82 -16.20
C LEU A 87 -2.95 9.15 -16.73
N GLY A 88 -3.25 9.15 -18.03
CA GLY A 88 -3.89 10.26 -18.73
C GLY A 88 -2.91 11.30 -19.26
N GLY A 89 -3.45 12.41 -19.76
CA GLY A 89 -2.69 13.49 -20.38
C GLY A 89 -2.90 13.61 -21.89
N PRO A 90 -2.24 14.59 -22.53
CA PRO A 90 -2.46 14.93 -23.93
C PRO A 90 -2.01 13.83 -24.91
N GLN A 91 -1.14 12.91 -24.47
CA GLN A 91 -0.68 11.76 -25.25
C GLN A 91 -1.75 10.68 -25.43
N VAL A 92 -2.82 10.70 -24.61
CA VAL A 92 -3.93 9.76 -24.73
C VAL A 92 -4.91 10.25 -25.81
N PRO A 93 -5.16 9.46 -26.87
CA PRO A 93 -6.13 9.81 -27.89
C PRO A 93 -7.52 10.04 -27.30
N GLU A 94 -8.26 11.05 -27.81
CA GLU A 94 -9.59 11.44 -27.30
C GLU A 94 -10.53 10.24 -27.12
N ALA A 95 -10.55 9.34 -28.12
CA ALA A 95 -11.39 8.15 -28.14
C ALA A 95 -11.15 7.17 -26.96
N PHE A 96 -10.02 7.25 -26.27
CA PHE A 96 -9.64 6.35 -25.17
C PHE A 96 -9.53 7.05 -23.81
N ARG A 97 -9.73 8.37 -23.73
CA ARG A 97 -9.59 9.12 -22.48
C ARG A 97 -10.57 8.66 -21.41
N ASP A 98 -11.78 8.27 -21.80
CA ASP A 98 -12.78 7.76 -20.87
C ASP A 98 -12.37 6.39 -20.29
N SER A 99 -11.81 5.50 -21.11
CA SER A 99 -11.28 4.22 -20.64
C SER A 99 -10.11 4.43 -19.68
N VAL A 100 -9.13 5.27 -20.04
CA VAL A 100 -7.97 5.57 -19.19
C VAL A 100 -8.38 6.21 -17.87
N ARG A 101 -9.35 7.14 -17.89
CA ARG A 101 -9.91 7.74 -16.67
C ARG A 101 -10.59 6.68 -15.79
N THR A 102 -11.35 5.77 -16.39
CA THR A 102 -12.01 4.67 -15.65
C THR A 102 -10.96 3.77 -14.99
N TRP A 103 -9.87 3.42 -15.69
CA TRP A 103 -8.78 2.65 -15.09
C TRP A 103 -8.13 3.38 -13.92
N GLN A 104 -7.85 4.68 -14.08
CA GLN A 104 -7.31 5.52 -13.00
C GLN A 104 -8.25 5.53 -11.79
N GLU A 105 -9.55 5.72 -11.99
CA GLU A 105 -10.54 5.73 -10.91
C GLU A 105 -10.60 4.40 -10.16
N VAL A 106 -10.53 3.26 -10.88
CA VAL A 106 -10.52 1.92 -10.27
C VAL A 106 -9.26 1.71 -9.45
N ILE A 107 -8.08 2.01 -9.98
CA ILE A 107 -6.79 1.81 -9.27
C ILE A 107 -6.70 2.73 -8.06
N LEU A 108 -7.16 3.98 -8.15
CA LEU A 108 -7.27 4.87 -6.98
C LEU A 108 -8.29 4.38 -5.96
N GLY A 109 -9.29 3.61 -6.38
CA GLY A 109 -10.23 2.93 -5.48
C GLY A 109 -9.53 1.83 -4.69
N ILE A 110 -8.80 0.96 -5.38
CA ILE A 110 -7.99 -0.12 -4.78
C ILE A 110 -6.99 0.46 -3.78
N ALA A 111 -6.21 1.48 -4.18
CA ALA A 111 -5.25 2.13 -3.30
C ALA A 111 -5.86 2.70 -2.00
N LYS A 112 -7.15 3.09 -2.00
CA LYS A 112 -7.86 3.53 -0.79
C LYS A 112 -8.31 2.37 0.08
N GLU A 113 -8.56 1.21 -0.50
CA GLU A 113 -8.87 -0.01 0.23
C GLU A 113 -7.61 -0.50 0.95
N GLU A 114 -6.44 -0.45 0.30
CA GLU A 114 -5.14 -0.73 0.96
C GLU A 114 -4.86 0.21 2.14
N MET A 115 -5.31 1.48 2.10
CA MET A 115 -5.22 2.38 3.26
C MET A 115 -6.01 1.82 4.47
N GLY A 116 -7.16 1.20 4.21
CA GLY A 116 -7.98 0.54 5.22
C GLY A 116 -7.32 -0.73 5.75
N HIS A 117 -6.78 -1.56 4.85
CA HIS A 117 -6.02 -2.75 5.20
C HIS A 117 -4.84 -2.40 6.12
N LEU A 118 -3.99 -1.47 5.71
CA LEU A 118 -2.83 -1.03 6.47
C LEU A 118 -3.20 -0.62 7.90
N ILE A 119 -4.24 0.21 8.07
CA ILE A 119 -4.73 0.67 9.37
C ILE A 119 -5.36 -0.48 10.17
N SER A 120 -6.07 -1.42 9.54
CA SER A 120 -6.64 -2.59 10.19
C SER A 120 -5.56 -3.55 10.70
N VAL A 121 -4.46 -3.74 9.97
CA VAL A 121 -3.30 -4.53 10.43
C VAL A 121 -2.68 -3.90 11.69
N GLN A 122 -2.71 -2.57 11.81
CA GLN A 122 -2.26 -1.91 13.03
C GLN A 122 -3.17 -2.19 14.24
N ASN A 123 -4.48 -2.36 14.04
CA ASN A 123 -5.38 -2.83 15.10
C ASN A 123 -4.96 -4.22 15.56
N SER A 124 -4.66 -5.12 14.62
CA SER A 124 -4.19 -6.49 14.90
C SER A 124 -2.87 -6.51 15.69
N LEU A 125 -1.87 -5.75 15.24
CA LEU A 125 -0.58 -5.59 15.95
C LEU A 125 -0.79 -5.07 17.37
N ARG A 126 -1.63 -4.04 17.52
CA ARG A 126 -1.92 -3.43 18.81
C ARG A 126 -2.67 -4.40 19.73
N LEU A 127 -3.65 -5.14 19.22
CA LEU A 127 -4.44 -6.10 19.99
C LEU A 127 -3.57 -7.16 20.65
N ILE A 128 -2.51 -7.62 19.97
CA ILE A 128 -1.55 -8.57 20.55
C ILE A 128 -0.42 -7.89 21.33
N GLY A 129 -0.53 -6.59 21.61
CA GLY A 129 0.46 -5.79 22.36
C GLY A 129 1.79 -5.57 21.64
N SER A 130 1.82 -5.71 20.32
CA SER A 130 3.02 -5.51 19.50
C SER A 130 3.17 -4.07 19.04
N PRO A 131 4.39 -3.62 18.71
CA PRO A 131 4.60 -2.29 18.14
C PRO A 131 3.82 -2.11 16.83
N LEU A 132 3.42 -0.87 16.55
CA LEU A 132 2.90 -0.50 15.24
C LEU A 132 4.00 -0.65 14.18
N HIS A 133 3.61 -0.99 12.96
CA HIS A 133 4.53 -1.16 11.85
C HIS A 133 4.01 -0.39 10.63
N MET A 134 4.53 0.83 10.44
CA MET A 134 4.20 1.71 9.31
C MET A 134 5.37 1.84 8.33
N GLU A 135 6.47 1.16 8.62
CA GLU A 135 7.65 1.15 7.75
C GLU A 135 7.36 0.32 6.50
N ARG A 136 8.07 0.66 5.43
CA ARG A 136 8.19 -0.15 4.22
C ARG A 136 9.68 -0.21 3.90
N GLU A 137 10.17 -1.39 3.56
CA GLU A 137 11.55 -1.57 3.09
C GLU A 137 11.66 -1.00 1.67
N ASP A 138 12.77 -0.31 1.37
CA ASP A 138 13.11 0.07 -0.01
C ASP A 138 14.14 -0.92 -0.60
N GLU A 139 14.96 -1.59 0.23
CA GLU A 139 16.01 -2.58 -0.11
C GLU A 139 16.55 -3.24 1.20
N PRO A 140 16.96 -4.53 1.25
CA PRO A 140 16.83 -5.62 0.27
C PRO A 140 15.67 -6.61 0.57
N TRP A 141 15.28 -7.37 -0.45
CA TRP A 141 13.99 -8.10 -0.56
C TRP A 141 14.03 -9.60 -0.19
N ASP A 142 14.67 -9.96 0.93
CA ASP A 142 14.95 -11.38 1.27
C ASP A 142 13.82 -12.13 2.03
N SER A 143 12.61 -11.57 2.08
CA SER A 143 11.44 -12.21 2.70
C SER A 143 10.64 -13.04 1.70
N PRO A 144 10.21 -14.28 2.04
CA PRO A 144 9.50 -15.18 1.11
C PRO A 144 8.05 -14.77 0.78
N PHE A 145 7.62 -13.59 1.22
CA PHE A 145 6.25 -13.11 1.09
C PHE A 145 6.11 -11.82 0.27
N TYR A 146 7.20 -11.08 0.02
CA TYR A 146 7.10 -9.86 -0.78
C TYR A 146 6.74 -10.19 -2.23
N PRO A 147 5.72 -9.55 -2.82
CA PRO A 147 5.29 -9.92 -4.16
C PRO A 147 6.36 -9.75 -5.24
N PHE A 148 7.14 -8.68 -5.16
CA PHE A 148 8.24 -8.32 -6.07
C PHE A 148 9.03 -7.13 -5.48
N PRO A 149 10.24 -6.82 -5.97
CA PRO A 149 10.99 -5.64 -5.55
C PRO A 149 10.17 -4.36 -5.75
N PHE A 150 10.12 -3.50 -4.72
CA PHE A 150 9.36 -2.25 -4.77
C PHE A 150 9.84 -1.35 -5.91
N MET A 151 8.87 -0.85 -6.68
CA MET A 151 9.16 0.09 -7.74
C MET A 151 7.99 1.04 -7.96
N LEU A 152 8.26 2.33 -7.78
CA LEU A 152 7.38 3.40 -8.27
C LEU A 152 7.63 3.58 -9.77
N GLU A 153 6.66 3.17 -10.58
CA GLU A 153 6.75 3.19 -12.04
C GLU A 153 5.41 3.57 -12.71
N PRO A 154 5.42 4.14 -13.93
CA PRO A 154 4.19 4.41 -14.66
C PRO A 154 3.39 3.14 -14.94
N LEU A 155 2.06 3.27 -15.09
CA LEU A 155 1.22 2.13 -15.44
C LEU A 155 1.47 1.70 -16.89
N THR A 156 2.08 0.53 -17.03
CA THR A 156 2.28 -0.24 -18.26
C THR A 156 1.62 -1.63 -18.13
N LEU A 157 1.53 -2.39 -19.23
CA LEU A 157 1.09 -3.79 -19.15
C LEU A 157 1.99 -4.64 -18.23
N ASP A 158 3.28 -4.33 -18.15
CA ASP A 158 4.24 -5.08 -17.36
C ASP A 158 4.09 -4.79 -15.86
N SER A 159 3.94 -3.51 -15.48
CA SER A 159 3.62 -3.13 -14.10
C SER A 159 2.25 -3.65 -13.67
N LEU A 160 1.26 -3.61 -14.57
CA LEU A 160 -0.09 -4.10 -14.29
C LEU A 160 -0.13 -5.62 -14.16
N ALA A 161 0.68 -6.36 -14.92
CA ALA A 161 0.84 -7.80 -14.76
C ALA A 161 1.34 -8.16 -13.35
N LYS A 162 2.26 -7.36 -12.79
CA LYS A 162 2.70 -7.53 -11.40
C LYS A 162 1.55 -7.37 -10.42
N TYR A 163 0.68 -6.37 -10.61
CA TYR A 163 -0.47 -6.15 -9.72
C TYR A 163 -1.50 -7.28 -9.83
N VAL A 164 -1.79 -7.74 -11.05
CA VAL A 164 -2.66 -8.92 -11.25
C VAL A 164 -2.08 -10.15 -10.56
N TYR A 165 -0.77 -10.37 -10.68
CA TYR A 165 -0.13 -11.52 -10.07
C TYR A 165 -0.13 -11.44 -8.54
N ALA A 166 0.26 -10.30 -7.95
CA ALA A 166 0.31 -10.11 -6.49
C ALA A 166 -1.03 -10.40 -5.82
N GLU A 167 -2.12 -9.91 -6.43
CA GLU A 167 -3.48 -10.05 -5.89
C GLU A 167 -4.11 -11.42 -6.20
N SER A 168 -3.51 -12.22 -7.10
CA SER A 168 -4.10 -13.49 -7.51
C SER A 168 -4.03 -14.54 -6.40
N PRO A 169 -5.02 -15.45 -6.32
CA PRO A 169 -4.92 -16.63 -5.46
C PRO A 169 -3.67 -17.46 -5.80
N VAL A 170 -3.04 -18.09 -4.80
CA VAL A 170 -1.82 -18.91 -4.98
C VAL A 170 -1.97 -20.01 -6.04
N ASP A 171 -3.16 -20.61 -6.16
CA ASP A 171 -3.44 -21.72 -7.07
C ASP A 171 -4.10 -21.27 -8.38
N TRP A 172 -4.07 -19.97 -8.70
CA TRP A 172 -4.68 -19.45 -9.92
C TRP A 172 -3.87 -19.83 -11.18
N ASP A 173 -4.39 -20.83 -11.91
CA ASP A 173 -3.82 -21.26 -13.20
C ASP A 173 -4.02 -20.19 -14.29
N GLY A 174 -5.25 -19.70 -14.48
CA GLY A 174 -5.55 -18.63 -15.43
C GLY A 174 -5.47 -19.02 -16.91
N GLY A 175 -5.16 -20.28 -17.24
CA GLY A 175 -4.90 -20.75 -18.60
C GLY A 175 -3.89 -19.87 -19.36
N ALA A 176 -4.12 -19.69 -20.66
CA ALA A 176 -3.23 -18.89 -21.51
C ALA A 176 -3.09 -17.42 -21.05
N LEU A 177 -4.10 -16.85 -20.40
CA LEU A 177 -4.01 -15.48 -19.85
C LEU A 177 -3.11 -15.45 -18.61
N GLY A 178 -3.24 -16.44 -17.73
CA GLY A 178 -2.36 -16.61 -16.58
C GLY A 178 -0.91 -16.86 -16.99
N ASP A 179 -0.67 -17.69 -18.01
CA ASP A 179 0.67 -17.94 -18.56
C ASP A 179 1.33 -16.66 -19.08
N GLU A 180 0.59 -15.85 -19.84
CA GLU A 180 1.08 -14.57 -20.35
C GLU A 180 1.46 -13.61 -19.21
N ILE A 181 0.60 -13.47 -18.20
CA ILE A 181 0.86 -12.60 -17.04
C ILE A 181 2.09 -13.08 -16.27
N ARG A 182 2.19 -14.40 -16.00
CA ARG A 182 3.36 -14.98 -15.33
C ARG A 182 4.64 -14.74 -16.10
N LEU A 183 4.63 -14.88 -17.42
CA LEU A 183 5.79 -14.60 -18.26
C LEU A 183 6.24 -13.13 -18.17
N ARG A 184 5.31 -12.17 -18.15
CA ARG A 184 5.64 -10.74 -17.95
C ARG A 184 6.23 -10.47 -16.58
N VAL A 185 5.71 -11.11 -15.53
CA VAL A 185 6.22 -10.94 -14.16
C VAL A 185 7.62 -11.56 -14.03
N GLN A 186 7.82 -12.77 -14.56
CA GLN A 186 9.12 -13.47 -14.55
C GLN A 186 10.20 -12.73 -15.35
N ALA A 187 9.82 -11.94 -16.36
CA ALA A 187 10.76 -11.08 -17.08
C ALA A 187 11.28 -9.90 -16.23
N GLN A 188 10.60 -9.59 -15.12
CA GLN A 188 10.92 -8.45 -14.24
C GLN A 188 11.52 -8.89 -12.89
N THR A 189 11.23 -10.11 -12.43
CA THR A 189 11.71 -10.62 -11.15
C THR A 189 11.82 -12.15 -11.15
N ASP A 190 12.85 -12.68 -10.49
CA ASP A 190 13.15 -14.12 -10.47
C ASP A 190 12.25 -14.92 -9.51
N ASN A 191 11.70 -14.29 -8.47
CA ASN A 191 10.96 -14.97 -7.41
C ASN A 191 9.74 -14.15 -6.95
N PRO A 192 8.72 -13.99 -7.80
CA PRO A 192 7.52 -13.28 -7.44
C PRO A 192 6.65 -14.10 -6.47
N HIS A 193 5.88 -13.40 -5.62
CA HIS A 193 4.95 -14.00 -4.66
C HIS A 193 3.55 -13.39 -4.76
N GLN A 194 2.54 -14.12 -4.31
CA GLN A 194 1.18 -13.62 -4.15
C GLN A 194 0.91 -13.29 -2.68
N VAL A 195 0.16 -12.21 -2.43
CA VAL A 195 -0.21 -11.75 -1.09
C VAL A 195 -0.96 -12.85 -0.33
N ALA A 196 -1.79 -13.61 -1.03
CA ALA A 196 -2.50 -14.80 -0.56
C ALA A 196 -1.63 -15.79 0.24
N ALA A 197 -0.36 -15.94 -0.13
CA ALA A 197 0.55 -16.87 0.55
C ALA A 197 0.80 -16.49 2.02
N LEU A 198 0.83 -15.19 2.32
CA LEU A 198 0.98 -14.69 3.69
C LEU A 198 -0.25 -15.02 4.53
N PHE A 199 -1.45 -14.68 4.04
CA PHE A 199 -2.70 -14.92 4.77
C PHE A 199 -2.99 -16.41 4.98
N ASN A 200 -2.67 -17.25 3.99
CA ASN A 200 -2.73 -18.72 4.11
C ASN A 200 -1.84 -19.28 5.23
N THR A 201 -0.79 -18.55 5.62
CA THR A 201 0.09 -18.91 6.74
C THR A 201 -0.36 -18.25 8.04
N LEU A 202 -0.65 -16.94 8.01
CA LEU A 202 -0.95 -16.11 9.17
C LEU A 202 -2.27 -16.50 9.85
N ILE A 203 -3.35 -16.60 9.07
CA ILE A 203 -4.69 -16.76 9.64
C ILE A 203 -4.85 -18.07 10.42
N PRO A 204 -4.41 -19.25 9.92
CA PRO A 204 -4.51 -20.50 10.68
C PRO A 204 -3.75 -20.45 12.01
N LEU A 205 -2.59 -19.77 12.05
CA LEU A 205 -1.80 -19.63 13.27
C LEU A 205 -2.49 -18.73 14.31
N VAL A 206 -3.15 -17.64 13.86
CA VAL A 206 -3.94 -16.77 14.74
C VAL A 206 -5.22 -17.47 15.20
N ALA A 207 -5.84 -18.30 14.36
CA ALA A 207 -7.07 -19.01 14.70
C ALA A 207 -6.86 -20.15 15.70
N ASP A 208 -5.64 -20.68 15.83
CA ASP A 208 -5.33 -21.79 16.73
C ASP A 208 -5.07 -21.30 18.18
N PRO A 209 -5.96 -21.58 19.15
CA PRO A 209 -5.78 -21.18 20.54
C PRO A 209 -4.65 -21.93 21.25
N GLU A 210 -4.23 -23.10 20.75
CA GLU A 210 -3.08 -23.83 21.28
C GLU A 210 -1.76 -23.24 20.78
N TYR A 211 -1.75 -22.63 19.60
CA TYR A 211 -0.57 -21.94 19.06
C TYR A 211 -0.39 -20.55 19.67
N LEU A 212 -1.40 -19.69 19.56
CA LEU A 212 -1.40 -18.34 20.12
C LEU A 212 -2.46 -18.29 21.23
N PRO A 213 -2.12 -18.32 22.53
CA PRO A 213 -3.13 -18.34 23.59
C PRO A 213 -3.96 -17.05 23.69
N ASP A 214 -5.21 -17.12 24.20
CA ASP A 214 -6.10 -15.96 24.36
C ASP A 214 -5.51 -14.85 25.26
N ALA A 215 -4.59 -15.19 26.16
CA ALA A 215 -3.86 -14.23 26.98
C ALA A 215 -2.96 -13.28 26.17
N ALA A 216 -2.71 -13.56 24.89
CA ALA A 216 -1.99 -12.67 24.01
C ALA A 216 -2.83 -11.45 23.56
N PHE A 217 -4.16 -11.50 23.67
CA PHE A 217 -5.07 -10.47 23.16
C PHE A 217 -5.50 -9.53 24.29
N ASP A 218 -5.28 -8.23 24.10
CA ASP A 218 -5.61 -7.18 25.06
C ASP A 218 -6.74 -6.28 24.56
N ALA A 219 -7.95 -6.57 25.02
CA ALA A 219 -9.15 -5.79 24.70
C ALA A 219 -9.10 -4.34 25.23
N SER A 220 -8.21 -4.02 26.18
CA SER A 220 -8.07 -2.66 26.69
C SER A 220 -7.47 -1.69 25.67
N THR A 221 -6.92 -2.22 24.56
CA THR A 221 -6.39 -1.43 23.45
C THR A 221 -7.46 -0.77 22.59
N LEU A 222 -8.71 -1.25 22.67
CA LEU A 222 -9.86 -0.80 21.87
C LEU A 222 -9.99 0.73 21.74
N PRO A 223 -9.90 1.55 22.82
CA PRO A 223 -10.12 3.00 22.71
C PRO A 223 -9.04 3.76 21.93
N ALA A 224 -7.92 3.09 21.61
CA ALA A 224 -6.83 3.64 20.83
C ALA A 224 -6.71 3.02 19.42
N GLN A 225 -7.49 1.97 19.12
CA GLN A 225 -7.55 1.37 17.79
C GLN A 225 -8.29 2.29 16.80
N ALA A 226 -8.03 2.13 15.51
CA ALA A 226 -8.79 2.80 14.47
C ALA A 226 -10.16 2.15 14.29
N ASP A 227 -11.19 2.96 14.06
CA ASP A 227 -12.54 2.48 13.75
C ASP A 227 -13.15 3.19 12.52
N PHE A 228 -14.14 2.55 11.91
CA PHE A 228 -14.80 3.09 10.72
C PHE A 228 -15.60 4.37 10.98
N ALA A 229 -16.10 4.62 12.19
CA ALA A 229 -16.80 5.87 12.47
C ALA A 229 -15.83 7.07 12.37
N GLU A 230 -14.58 6.89 12.76
CA GLU A 230 -13.54 7.91 12.67
C GLU A 230 -12.89 7.99 11.28
N TRP A 231 -12.56 6.83 10.71
CA TRP A 231 -11.77 6.72 9.49
C TRP A 231 -12.62 6.55 8.23
N GLY A 232 -13.91 6.28 8.37
CA GLY A 232 -14.85 6.12 7.27
C GLY A 232 -15.45 7.44 6.75
N ARG A 233 -15.18 8.61 7.34
CA ARG A 233 -15.54 9.95 6.78
C ARG A 233 -16.99 10.12 6.27
N GLY A 234 -17.95 9.36 6.82
CA GLY A 234 -19.34 9.37 6.35
C GLY A 234 -19.61 8.60 5.05
N TYR A 235 -18.68 7.73 4.60
CA TYR A 235 -19.02 6.61 3.71
C TYR A 235 -20.09 5.77 4.42
N GLN A 236 -21.32 5.82 3.94
CA GLN A 236 -22.29 4.78 4.28
C GLN A 236 -21.99 3.59 3.39
N GLY A 237 -21.98 2.37 3.94
CA GLY A 237 -21.74 1.13 3.19
C GLY A 237 -22.33 1.19 1.78
N GLY A 238 -21.44 1.27 0.79
CA GLY A 238 -21.76 1.14 -0.63
C GLY A 238 -22.32 2.34 -1.42
N HIS A 239 -22.50 3.57 -0.90
CA HIS A 239 -23.17 4.61 -1.71
C HIS A 239 -22.64 6.05 -1.56
N ARG A 240 -22.07 6.59 -2.65
CA ARG A 240 -22.18 8.03 -2.96
C ARG A 240 -22.83 8.28 -4.31
N GLY A 241 -23.89 9.08 -4.30
CA GLY A 241 -24.52 9.64 -5.48
C GLY A 241 -23.72 10.79 -6.12
N ARG A 242 -23.71 10.78 -7.46
CA ARG A 242 -23.51 11.96 -8.32
C ARG A 242 -24.83 12.19 -9.09
N PRO A 243 -25.23 13.42 -9.45
CA PRO A 243 -26.55 13.68 -10.06
C PRO A 243 -26.74 13.19 -11.51
N SER A 244 -25.80 12.43 -12.08
CA SER A 244 -25.93 11.86 -13.43
C SER A 244 -24.78 10.90 -13.72
N GLY A 245 -25.07 9.61 -13.74
CA GLY A 245 -24.14 8.53 -14.06
C GLY A 245 -24.43 7.28 -13.22
N GLN A 246 -24.37 6.09 -13.82
CA GLN A 246 -24.47 4.84 -13.07
C GLN A 246 -23.39 4.81 -11.97
N PRO A 247 -23.70 4.28 -10.76
CA PRO A 247 -22.79 4.30 -9.64
C PRO A 247 -21.57 3.44 -9.95
N THR A 248 -20.41 4.07 -10.12
CA THR A 248 -19.14 3.38 -9.93
C THR A 248 -19.08 2.96 -8.45
N GLN A 249 -18.79 1.67 -8.20
CA GLN A 249 -18.77 1.11 -6.85
C GLN A 249 -17.85 1.96 -5.95
N THR A 250 -18.37 2.42 -4.82
CA THR A 250 -17.57 3.19 -3.85
C THR A 250 -16.53 2.26 -3.24
N PRO A 251 -15.27 2.70 -3.03
CA PRO A 251 -14.25 1.86 -2.39
C PRO A 251 -14.76 1.35 -1.04
N ASP A 252 -14.56 0.06 -0.77
CA ASP A 252 -15.03 -0.59 0.47
C ASP A 252 -13.90 -0.60 1.49
N VAL A 253 -13.79 0.47 2.28
CA VAL A 253 -12.65 0.64 3.21
C VAL A 253 -12.91 -0.13 4.50
N LEU A 254 -12.13 -1.18 4.75
CA LEU A 254 -12.20 -2.00 5.96
C LEU A 254 -11.41 -1.34 7.10
N VAL A 255 -12.11 -0.87 8.14
CA VAL A 255 -11.51 -0.41 9.40
C VAL A 255 -12.37 -0.91 10.55
N VAL A 256 -12.02 -2.08 11.08
CA VAL A 256 -12.79 -2.72 12.14
C VAL A 256 -11.95 -2.80 13.41
N PRO A 257 -12.42 -2.25 14.54
CA PRO A 257 -11.77 -2.45 15.82
C PRO A 257 -11.96 -3.90 16.30
N GLN A 258 -10.98 -4.41 17.03
CA GLN A 258 -10.87 -5.82 17.41
C GLN A 258 -10.66 -5.94 18.92
N THR A 259 -11.33 -6.90 19.57
CA THR A 259 -11.24 -7.12 21.02
C THR A 259 -10.80 -8.52 21.42
N CYS A 260 -10.86 -9.48 20.49
CA CYS A 260 -10.52 -10.87 20.73
C CYS A 260 -9.96 -11.56 19.47
N ARG A 261 -9.61 -12.84 19.58
CA ARG A 261 -9.15 -13.67 18.47
C ARG A 261 -10.14 -13.68 17.30
N ASP A 262 -11.42 -13.90 17.57
CA ASP A 262 -12.43 -14.03 16.53
C ASP A 262 -12.54 -12.74 15.70
N ASP A 263 -12.46 -11.57 16.36
CA ASP A 263 -12.44 -10.27 15.67
C ASP A 263 -11.21 -10.12 14.76
N MET A 264 -10.02 -10.50 15.26
CA MET A 264 -8.78 -10.43 14.49
C MET A 264 -8.78 -11.39 13.30
N VAL A 265 -9.23 -12.63 13.50
CA VAL A 265 -9.38 -13.63 12.43
C VAL A 265 -10.37 -13.15 11.37
N ALA A 266 -11.51 -12.59 11.79
CA ALA A 266 -12.50 -12.03 10.87
C ALA A 266 -11.94 -10.85 10.07
N ALA A 267 -11.19 -9.95 10.71
CA ALA A 267 -10.56 -8.82 10.03
C ALA A 267 -9.51 -9.26 9.00
N LEU A 268 -8.62 -10.20 9.36
CA LEU A 268 -7.62 -10.75 8.44
C LEU A 268 -8.27 -11.49 7.26
N HIS A 269 -9.35 -12.24 7.50
CA HIS A 269 -10.13 -12.85 6.42
C HIS A 269 -10.77 -11.80 5.51
N ALA A 270 -11.29 -10.70 6.04
CA ALA A 270 -11.90 -9.64 5.24
C ALA A 270 -10.88 -8.95 4.34
N ILE A 271 -9.68 -8.66 4.85
CA ILE A 271 -8.54 -8.11 4.07
C ILE A 271 -8.17 -9.08 2.94
N ALA A 272 -7.89 -10.35 3.27
CA ALA A 272 -7.54 -11.36 2.27
C ALA A 272 -8.62 -11.49 1.17
N GLN A 273 -9.90 -11.51 1.57
CA GLN A 273 -11.02 -11.57 0.62
C GLN A 273 -11.06 -10.34 -0.30
N GLN A 274 -10.82 -9.14 0.21
CA GLN A 274 -10.84 -7.95 -0.62
C GLN A 274 -9.76 -7.97 -1.72
N GLY A 275 -8.58 -8.50 -1.40
CA GLY A 275 -7.47 -8.72 -2.35
C GLY A 275 -7.77 -9.81 -3.39
N GLU A 276 -8.06 -11.02 -2.92
CA GLU A 276 -8.01 -12.23 -3.76
C GLU A 276 -9.36 -12.91 -4.00
N ALA A 277 -10.46 -12.43 -3.40
CA ALA A 277 -11.69 -13.21 -3.33
C ALA A 277 -12.13 -13.75 -4.70
N THR A 278 -12.37 -15.04 -4.68
CA THR A 278 -12.87 -15.80 -5.79
C THR A 278 -14.39 -15.95 -5.76
N SER A 279 -15.09 -15.29 -4.82
CA SER A 279 -16.55 -15.35 -4.72
C SER A 279 -17.10 -14.08 -4.07
N GLY A 280 -18.39 -13.78 -4.28
CA GLY A 280 -19.05 -12.60 -3.70
C GLY A 280 -19.73 -11.70 -4.74
N THR A 281 -20.32 -10.60 -4.27
CA THR A 281 -20.99 -9.59 -5.13
C THR A 281 -20.09 -8.43 -5.54
N THR A 282 -18.98 -8.23 -4.82
CA THR A 282 -18.00 -7.18 -5.07
C THR A 282 -16.77 -7.81 -5.71
N ALA A 283 -16.22 -7.18 -6.74
CA ALA A 283 -15.02 -7.68 -7.40
C ALA A 283 -13.77 -7.38 -6.55
N SER A 284 -12.95 -8.41 -6.29
CA SER A 284 -11.68 -8.29 -5.58
C SER A 284 -10.66 -7.42 -6.35
N HIS A 285 -9.55 -7.06 -5.70
CA HIS A 285 -8.45 -6.33 -6.35
C HIS A 285 -7.94 -7.09 -7.57
N PHE A 286 -7.68 -8.39 -7.42
CA PHE A 286 -7.30 -9.28 -8.51
C PHE A 286 -8.20 -9.15 -9.74
N VAL A 287 -9.51 -9.27 -9.55
CA VAL A 287 -10.47 -9.21 -10.66
C VAL A 287 -10.51 -7.82 -11.29
N ARG A 288 -10.44 -6.76 -10.49
CA ARG A 288 -10.42 -5.38 -11.00
C ARG A 288 -9.16 -5.11 -11.82
N PHE A 289 -7.98 -5.51 -11.36
CA PHE A 289 -6.74 -5.38 -12.13
C PHE A 289 -6.76 -6.25 -13.40
N LEU A 290 -7.24 -7.50 -13.32
CA LEU A 290 -7.31 -8.40 -14.47
C LEU A 290 -8.20 -7.82 -15.59
N ARG A 291 -9.31 -7.19 -15.22
CA ARG A 291 -10.20 -6.52 -16.18
C ARG A 291 -9.51 -5.35 -16.87
N ILE A 292 -8.79 -4.50 -16.12
CA ILE A 292 -7.98 -3.42 -16.69
C ILE A 292 -6.90 -4.00 -17.62
N TYR A 293 -6.24 -5.08 -17.22
CA TYR A 293 -5.19 -5.73 -18.00
C TYR A 293 -5.73 -6.19 -19.36
N VAL A 294 -6.87 -6.86 -19.38
CA VAL A 294 -7.52 -7.32 -20.62
C VAL A 294 -7.90 -6.15 -21.53
N GLU A 295 -8.50 -5.08 -20.99
CA GLU A 295 -8.85 -3.90 -21.78
C GLU A 295 -7.61 -3.17 -22.32
N MET A 296 -6.59 -2.98 -21.48
CA MET A 296 -5.34 -2.33 -21.87
C MET A 296 -4.62 -3.13 -22.93
N ARG A 297 -4.56 -4.46 -22.81
CA ARG A 297 -3.91 -5.33 -23.79
C ARG A 297 -4.61 -5.29 -25.15
N GLU A 298 -5.95 -5.25 -25.17
CA GLU A 298 -6.69 -5.07 -26.43
C GLU A 298 -6.37 -3.72 -27.09
N LEU A 299 -6.30 -2.65 -26.29
CA LEU A 299 -6.10 -1.29 -26.81
C LEU A 299 -4.66 -0.99 -27.23
N ILE A 300 -3.67 -1.48 -26.47
CA ILE A 300 -2.24 -1.18 -26.67
C ILE A 300 -1.58 -2.20 -27.60
N GLU A 301 -1.80 -3.50 -27.38
CA GLU A 301 -1.14 -4.56 -28.15
C GLU A 301 -2.02 -5.15 -29.25
N HIS A 302 -3.28 -4.70 -29.35
CA HIS A 302 -4.22 -5.16 -30.37
C HIS A 302 -4.59 -6.65 -30.25
N THR A 303 -4.51 -7.18 -29.03
CA THR A 303 -4.77 -8.59 -28.72
C THR A 303 -6.05 -8.75 -27.89
N PRO A 304 -7.23 -8.82 -28.54
CA PRO A 304 -8.50 -9.04 -27.83
C PRO A 304 -8.54 -10.43 -27.18
N LEU A 305 -9.17 -10.52 -26.01
CA LEU A 305 -9.39 -11.80 -25.34
C LEU A 305 -10.69 -12.45 -25.82
N THR A 306 -10.65 -13.74 -26.19
CA THR A 306 -11.86 -14.49 -26.51
C THR A 306 -12.64 -14.84 -25.24
N ALA A 307 -13.95 -15.03 -25.34
CA ALA A 307 -14.76 -15.50 -24.22
C ALA A 307 -14.29 -16.87 -23.68
N ALA A 308 -13.74 -17.73 -24.54
CA ALA A 308 -13.14 -18.99 -24.13
C ALA A 308 -11.91 -18.79 -23.24
N HIS A 309 -10.99 -17.89 -23.62
CA HIS A 309 -9.83 -17.57 -22.80
C HIS A 309 -10.23 -16.85 -21.50
N TRP A 310 -11.25 -15.97 -21.53
CA TRP A 310 -11.79 -15.37 -20.29
C TRP A 310 -12.34 -16.45 -19.36
N ASN A 311 -13.17 -17.37 -19.85
CA ASN A 311 -13.73 -18.45 -19.04
C ASN A 311 -12.66 -19.41 -18.48
N ALA A 312 -11.57 -19.64 -19.24
CA ALA A 312 -10.44 -20.42 -18.76
C ALA A 312 -9.65 -19.71 -17.64
N ALA A 313 -9.66 -18.38 -17.63
CA ALA A 313 -9.00 -17.58 -16.59
C ALA A 313 -9.74 -17.52 -15.25
N ARG A 314 -10.92 -18.15 -15.14
CA ARG A 314 -11.75 -18.16 -13.94
C ARG A 314 -11.07 -18.92 -12.80
N PRO A 315 -10.93 -18.34 -11.60
CA PRO A 315 -10.51 -19.08 -10.41
C PRO A 315 -11.47 -20.26 -10.12
N ALA A 316 -10.96 -21.37 -9.60
CA ALA A 316 -11.73 -22.61 -9.43
C ALA A 316 -13.02 -22.40 -8.61
N ASP A 317 -12.93 -21.60 -7.55
CA ASP A 317 -14.02 -21.33 -6.61
C ASP A 317 -14.97 -20.22 -7.09
N PHE A 318 -14.70 -19.59 -8.25
CA PHE A 318 -15.53 -18.51 -8.80
C PHE A 318 -16.73 -19.04 -9.58
N ALA A 319 -17.93 -18.60 -9.21
CA ALA A 319 -19.15 -19.00 -9.89
C ALA A 319 -19.16 -18.56 -11.37
N ALA A 320 -19.32 -19.52 -12.29
CA ALA A 320 -19.22 -19.26 -13.74
C ALA A 320 -20.13 -18.12 -14.25
N PRO A 321 -21.41 -18.02 -13.83
CA PRO A 321 -22.27 -16.94 -14.31
C PRO A 321 -21.80 -15.55 -13.86
N GLN A 322 -21.31 -15.43 -12.62
CA GLN A 322 -20.77 -14.19 -12.11
C GLN A 322 -19.47 -13.80 -12.83
N TRP A 323 -18.59 -14.79 -13.10
CA TRP A 323 -17.37 -14.56 -13.85
C TRP A 323 -17.62 -14.08 -15.28
N GLN A 324 -18.58 -14.69 -15.97
CA GLN A 324 -18.97 -14.31 -17.33
C GLN A 324 -19.51 -12.87 -17.38
N ALA A 325 -20.27 -12.45 -16.37
CA ALA A 325 -20.78 -11.08 -16.26
C ALA A 325 -19.68 -10.03 -16.04
N LEU A 326 -18.49 -10.44 -15.59
CA LEU A 326 -17.34 -9.56 -15.35
C LEU A 326 -16.45 -9.39 -16.59
N GLN A 327 -16.72 -10.12 -17.68
CA GLN A 327 -15.95 -10.00 -18.91
C GLN A 327 -15.97 -8.56 -19.43
N PRO A 328 -14.79 -7.92 -19.64
CA PRO A 328 -14.74 -6.60 -20.24
C PRO A 328 -15.36 -6.56 -21.64
N GLU A 329 -16.11 -5.51 -21.94
CA GLU A 329 -16.63 -5.27 -23.29
C GLU A 329 -15.48 -4.95 -24.25
N SER A 330 -15.45 -5.63 -25.41
CA SER A 330 -14.44 -5.36 -26.44
C SER A 330 -14.50 -3.91 -26.91
N LYS A 331 -13.34 -3.27 -26.97
CA LYS A 331 -13.18 -1.87 -27.43
C LYS A 331 -12.78 -1.77 -28.91
N SER A 332 -12.83 -2.89 -29.65
CA SER A 332 -12.54 -2.98 -31.09
C SER A 332 -13.32 -1.95 -31.94
N GLY A 333 -14.58 -1.68 -31.61
CA GLY A 333 -15.40 -0.66 -32.29
C GLY A 333 -14.90 0.77 -32.11
N LEU A 334 -14.44 1.16 -30.91
CA LEU A 334 -13.84 2.47 -30.64
C LEU A 334 -12.54 2.64 -31.44
N ARG A 335 -11.75 1.57 -31.52
CA ARG A 335 -10.50 1.56 -32.29
C ARG A 335 -10.72 1.66 -33.79
N ALA A 336 -11.70 0.94 -34.34
CA ALA A 336 -12.00 0.96 -35.78
C ALA A 336 -12.36 2.36 -36.29
N ASN A 337 -13.01 3.17 -35.45
CA ASN A 337 -13.49 4.50 -35.76
C ASN A 337 -12.48 5.62 -35.45
N SER A 338 -11.29 5.29 -34.93
CA SER A 338 -10.27 6.28 -34.54
C SER A 338 -8.98 6.11 -35.38
N PRO A 339 -8.64 7.05 -36.27
CA PRO A 339 -7.35 7.04 -36.98
C PRO A 339 -6.15 7.05 -36.01
N ALA A 340 -6.29 7.74 -34.87
CA ALA A 340 -5.30 7.76 -33.79
C ALA A 340 -5.23 6.42 -33.04
N GLY A 341 -6.29 5.60 -33.06
CA GLY A 341 -6.31 4.25 -32.47
C GLY A 341 -5.51 3.20 -33.23
N ARG A 342 -4.90 3.58 -34.37
CA ARG A 342 -3.95 2.76 -35.12
C ARG A 342 -2.49 3.18 -34.90
N ALA A 343 -2.26 4.34 -34.30
CA ALA A 343 -0.92 4.81 -33.95
C ALA A 343 -0.50 4.26 -32.58
N ALA A 344 0.80 4.11 -32.35
CA ALA A 344 1.33 3.78 -31.02
C ALA A 344 1.06 4.93 -30.05
N TRP A 345 0.50 4.61 -28.89
CA TRP A 345 0.22 5.55 -27.80
C TRP A 345 0.42 4.85 -26.45
N ALA A 346 0.59 5.62 -25.38
CA ALA A 346 0.74 5.10 -24.02
C ALA A 346 -0.36 5.68 -23.10
N PRO A 347 -0.93 4.87 -22.20
CA PRO A 347 -1.96 5.33 -21.27
C PRO A 347 -1.39 6.19 -20.14
N ALA A 348 -0.12 6.00 -19.81
CA ALA A 348 0.62 6.73 -18.80
C ALA A 348 1.55 7.79 -19.40
N ARG A 349 1.89 8.81 -18.61
CA ARG A 349 2.97 9.76 -18.89
C ARG A 349 4.31 9.06 -18.69
N GLN A 350 5.33 9.54 -19.38
CA GLN A 350 6.71 9.14 -19.10
C GLN A 350 7.17 9.84 -17.81
N VAL A 351 6.86 9.23 -16.67
CA VAL A 351 7.28 9.68 -15.34
C VAL A 351 8.46 8.85 -14.86
N ALA A 352 9.27 9.42 -13.97
CA ALA A 352 10.46 8.83 -13.39
C ALA A 352 10.22 7.45 -12.77
N LEU A 353 11.28 6.64 -12.66
CA LEU A 353 11.27 5.39 -11.88
C LEU A 353 11.90 5.66 -10.52
N ASN A 354 11.24 5.24 -9.43
CA ASN A 354 11.66 5.50 -8.04
C ASN A 354 12.25 6.92 -7.85
N PRO A 355 11.44 7.97 -8.08
CA PRO A 355 11.95 9.32 -8.01
C PRO A 355 12.43 9.67 -6.59
N TYR A 356 13.53 10.40 -6.48
CA TYR A 356 14.04 10.86 -5.20
C TYR A 356 14.68 12.25 -5.26
N VAL A 357 14.74 12.90 -4.11
CA VAL A 357 15.52 14.13 -3.87
C VAL A 357 16.68 13.78 -2.94
N SER A 358 17.89 14.18 -3.33
CA SER A 358 19.08 14.03 -2.47
C SER A 358 19.10 15.13 -1.41
N LEU A 359 19.45 14.74 -0.18
CA LEU A 359 19.72 15.69 0.92
C LEU A 359 21.11 16.33 0.81
N ASN A 360 21.99 15.77 -0.02
CA ASN A 360 23.31 16.31 -0.28
C ASN A 360 23.32 17.04 -1.63
N PRO A 361 23.41 18.39 -1.65
CA PRO A 361 23.47 19.15 -2.90
C PRO A 361 24.74 18.88 -3.71
N ASP A 362 25.82 18.44 -3.05
CA ASP A 362 27.12 18.14 -3.68
C ASP A 362 27.25 16.68 -4.14
N ASP A 363 26.23 15.85 -3.85
CA ASP A 363 26.15 14.52 -4.44
C ASP A 363 25.94 14.72 -5.94
N GLU A 364 26.87 14.25 -6.79
CA GLU A 364 26.72 14.29 -8.25
C GLU A 364 25.84 13.13 -8.76
N GLY A 365 25.37 12.25 -7.86
CA GLY A 365 24.65 11.02 -8.18
C GLY A 365 25.62 9.86 -8.33
N GLY A 366 25.71 9.00 -7.31
CA GLY A 366 26.41 7.72 -7.41
C GLY A 366 25.50 6.68 -8.06
N ASP A 367 25.96 6.06 -9.16
CA ASP A 367 25.25 5.09 -10.00
C ASP A 367 23.74 5.37 -10.07
N GLU A 368 23.31 6.26 -10.98
CA GLU A 368 21.94 6.19 -11.49
C GLU A 368 21.72 4.77 -12.02
N SER A 369 21.24 3.87 -11.15
CA SER A 369 20.79 2.58 -11.57
C SER A 369 19.63 2.81 -12.54
N ALA A 370 19.43 1.92 -13.50
CA ALA A 370 18.27 1.98 -14.39
C ALA A 370 16.91 1.99 -13.64
N THR A 371 16.91 1.80 -12.32
CA THR A 371 15.75 1.63 -11.45
C THR A 371 15.48 2.82 -10.51
N THR A 372 16.33 3.86 -10.45
CA THR A 372 16.09 5.06 -9.61
C THR A 372 16.39 6.34 -10.36
N THR A 373 15.59 7.38 -10.10
CA THR A 373 15.68 8.65 -10.84
C THR A 373 15.82 9.82 -9.89
N ARG A 374 16.92 10.57 -9.99
CA ARG A 374 17.08 11.79 -9.20
C ARG A 374 16.32 12.94 -9.82
N ILE A 375 15.52 13.64 -9.01
CA ILE A 375 14.89 14.90 -9.42
C ILE A 375 15.89 16.04 -9.24
N THR A 376 16.31 16.65 -10.35
CA THR A 376 17.33 17.73 -10.36
C THR A 376 16.77 19.09 -10.80
N HIS A 377 15.61 19.13 -11.44
CA HIS A 377 14.96 20.39 -11.80
C HIS A 377 14.62 21.20 -10.52
N PRO A 378 15.04 22.48 -10.40
CA PRO A 378 14.98 23.22 -9.14
C PRO A 378 13.58 23.33 -8.52
N GLU A 379 12.56 23.63 -9.34
CA GLU A 379 11.18 23.70 -8.84
C GLU A 379 10.67 22.30 -8.46
N SER A 380 10.99 21.29 -9.27
CA SER A 380 10.50 19.91 -9.08
C SER A 380 11.07 19.31 -7.80
N ALA A 381 12.36 19.56 -7.53
CA ALA A 381 13.03 19.12 -6.32
C ALA A 381 12.40 19.73 -5.06
N LEU A 382 11.98 21.01 -5.10
CA LEU A 382 11.27 21.63 -3.97
C LEU A 382 9.86 21.03 -3.78
N TRP A 383 9.10 20.78 -4.84
CA TRP A 383 7.81 20.10 -4.73
C TRP A 383 7.95 18.66 -4.20
N ALA A 384 8.98 17.94 -4.64
CA ALA A 384 9.27 16.60 -4.17
C ALA A 384 9.76 16.59 -2.70
N THR A 385 10.53 17.61 -2.30
CA THR A 385 10.89 17.82 -0.88
C THR A 385 9.65 18.11 -0.04
N LEU A 386 8.76 18.99 -0.50
CA LEU A 386 7.48 19.26 0.15
C LEU A 386 6.67 17.97 0.29
N HIS A 387 6.55 17.19 -0.78
CA HIS A 387 5.86 15.90 -0.79
C HIS A 387 6.41 14.96 0.28
N ASN A 388 7.73 14.80 0.40
CA ASN A 388 8.36 13.95 1.41
C ASN A 388 8.07 14.43 2.85
N ILE A 389 8.07 15.75 3.08
CA ILE A 389 7.69 16.31 4.38
C ILE A 389 6.23 15.98 4.70
N ARG A 390 5.32 16.15 3.73
CA ARG A 390 3.89 15.86 3.91
C ARG A 390 3.62 14.36 4.11
N TYR A 391 4.34 13.52 3.40
CA TYR A 391 4.24 12.07 3.56
C TYR A 391 4.74 11.65 4.95
N ARG A 392 5.84 12.24 5.42
CA ARG A 392 6.31 12.06 6.81
C ARG A 392 5.29 12.58 7.83
N MET A 393 4.63 13.70 7.58
CA MET A 393 3.55 14.20 8.45
C MET A 393 2.39 13.22 8.52
N LEU A 394 1.92 12.70 7.36
CA LEU A 394 0.87 11.70 7.29
C LEU A 394 1.19 10.47 8.15
N LEU A 395 2.37 9.87 7.97
CA LEU A 395 2.78 8.68 8.72
C LEU A 395 2.89 8.96 10.22
N ASN A 396 3.42 10.12 10.62
CA ASN A 396 3.48 10.49 12.03
C ASN A 396 2.09 10.76 12.62
N TYR A 397 1.15 11.33 11.86
CA TYR A 397 -0.23 11.49 12.31
C TYR A 397 -0.95 10.16 12.46
N LEU A 398 -0.75 9.22 11.53
CA LEU A 398 -1.26 7.85 11.66
C LEU A 398 -0.72 7.19 12.94
N ILE A 399 0.60 7.15 13.14
CA ILE A 399 1.21 6.57 14.35
C ILE A 399 0.68 7.26 15.62
N HIS A 400 0.61 8.59 15.61
CA HIS A 400 0.17 9.35 16.77
C HIS A 400 -1.28 9.06 17.14
N SER A 401 -2.16 8.87 16.15
CA SER A 401 -3.57 8.55 16.37
C SER A 401 -3.76 7.27 17.19
N PHE A 402 -2.91 6.26 16.98
CA PHE A 402 -2.91 5.01 17.73
C PHE A 402 -2.32 5.14 19.15
N THR A 403 -1.81 6.30 19.53
CA THR A 403 -1.31 6.55 20.90
C THR A 403 -2.24 7.42 21.73
N LEU A 404 -3.26 8.02 21.10
CA LEU A 404 -4.22 8.90 21.73
C LEU A 404 -5.51 8.15 22.09
N TYR A 405 -6.02 8.42 23.28
CA TYR A 405 -7.28 7.86 23.78
C TYR A 405 -8.40 8.90 23.66
N GLY A 406 -9.64 8.43 23.49
CA GLY A 406 -10.83 9.29 23.45
C GLY A 406 -11.26 9.62 22.02
N GLY A 407 -12.52 9.33 21.68
CA GLY A 407 -13.04 9.45 20.32
C GLY A 407 -13.08 10.88 19.75
N LEU A 408 -13.59 11.03 18.53
CA LEU A 408 -13.59 12.30 17.77
C LEU A 408 -14.17 13.53 18.48
N ASN A 409 -15.11 13.36 19.42
CA ASN A 409 -15.83 14.48 20.05
C ASN A 409 -16.10 14.22 21.54
N ALA A 410 -15.66 15.13 22.40
CA ALA A 410 -16.18 15.28 23.75
C ALA A 410 -16.97 16.61 23.81
N ALA A 411 -18.29 16.54 23.94
CA ALA A 411 -19.17 17.70 24.16
C ALA A 411 -19.00 18.89 23.18
N GLY A 412 -18.64 18.63 21.91
CA GLY A 412 -18.45 19.68 20.89
C GLY A 412 -17.07 20.36 20.89
N ALA A 413 -16.12 19.88 21.69
CA ALA A 413 -14.73 20.33 21.68
C ALA A 413 -13.85 19.46 20.76
N ILE A 414 -12.86 20.09 20.09
CA ILE A 414 -11.83 19.40 19.30
C ILE A 414 -10.98 18.56 20.25
N THR A 415 -11.02 17.23 20.09
CA THR A 415 -10.11 16.33 20.81
C THR A 415 -8.75 16.28 20.11
N PRO A 416 -7.64 16.11 20.84
CA PRO A 416 -6.32 15.79 20.29
C PRO A 416 -6.37 14.67 19.23
N ARG A 417 -7.09 13.57 19.50
CA ARG A 417 -7.28 12.48 18.53
C ARG A 417 -8.03 12.96 17.30
N GLY A 418 -9.15 13.67 17.47
CA GLY A 418 -9.93 14.22 16.36
C GLY A 418 -9.14 15.22 15.51
N ALA A 419 -8.27 16.01 16.11
CA ALA A 419 -7.36 16.91 15.38
C ALA A 419 -6.35 16.14 14.54
N ILE A 420 -5.71 15.11 15.12
CA ILE A 420 -4.76 14.26 14.40
C ILE A 420 -5.44 13.50 13.26
N VAL A 421 -6.59 12.87 13.48
CA VAL A 421 -7.36 12.18 12.43
C VAL A 421 -7.72 13.14 11.29
N ASN A 422 -8.22 14.34 11.63
CA ASN A 422 -8.52 15.34 10.61
C ASN A 422 -7.28 15.80 9.84
N ALA A 423 -6.16 15.99 10.52
CA ALA A 423 -4.88 16.33 9.90
C ALA A 423 -4.38 15.22 8.98
N THR A 424 -4.51 13.94 9.36
CA THR A 424 -4.15 12.79 8.52
C THR A 424 -4.86 12.84 7.16
N PHE A 425 -6.17 13.06 7.15
CA PHE A 425 -6.91 13.23 5.90
C PHE A 425 -6.52 14.49 5.13
N GLY A 426 -6.24 15.59 5.84
CA GLY A 426 -5.68 16.80 5.22
C GLY A 426 -4.40 16.49 4.44
N GLU A 427 -3.50 15.71 5.03
CA GLU A 427 -2.28 15.27 4.39
C GLU A 427 -2.53 14.33 3.20
N MET A 428 -3.54 13.45 3.25
CA MET A 428 -3.93 12.63 2.08
C MET A 428 -4.36 13.52 0.89
N TYR A 429 -5.13 14.59 1.12
CA TYR A 429 -5.50 15.53 0.07
C TYR A 429 -4.30 16.36 -0.42
N ASN A 430 -3.44 16.80 0.50
CA ASN A 430 -2.23 17.54 0.16
C ASN A 430 -1.29 16.69 -0.70
N LEU A 431 -1.04 15.44 -0.30
CA LEU A 431 -0.21 14.51 -1.05
C LEU A 431 -0.74 14.31 -2.46
N ARG A 432 -2.04 14.03 -2.61
CA ARG A 432 -2.66 13.92 -3.93
C ARG A 432 -2.42 15.17 -4.79
N ALA A 433 -2.67 16.36 -4.26
CA ALA A 433 -2.51 17.60 -4.99
C ALA A 433 -1.04 17.84 -5.41
N VAL A 434 -0.09 17.58 -4.51
CA VAL A 434 1.34 17.70 -4.80
C VAL A 434 1.81 16.63 -5.80
N SER A 435 1.33 15.40 -5.70
CA SER A 435 1.60 14.33 -6.67
C SER A 435 1.11 14.73 -8.07
N GLU A 436 -0.11 15.26 -8.19
CA GLU A 436 -0.66 15.74 -9.46
C GLU A 436 0.19 16.87 -10.09
N ILE A 437 0.79 17.74 -9.26
CA ILE A 437 1.76 18.76 -9.72
C ILE A 437 3.06 18.10 -10.21
N LEU A 438 3.63 17.17 -9.43
CA LEU A 438 4.89 16.48 -9.75
C LEU A 438 4.79 15.63 -11.03
N MET A 439 3.63 15.03 -11.31
CA MET A 439 3.37 14.28 -12.55
C MET A 439 3.39 15.15 -13.82
N GLN A 440 3.50 16.47 -13.68
CA GLN A 440 3.52 17.44 -14.77
C GLN A 440 4.81 18.28 -14.79
N LEU A 441 5.69 18.09 -13.81
CA LEU A 441 6.94 18.82 -13.69
C LEU A 441 8.10 18.00 -14.27
N PRO A 442 9.08 18.62 -14.96
CA PRO A 442 10.20 17.89 -15.53
C PRO A 442 11.12 17.32 -14.44
N VAL A 443 11.74 16.18 -14.72
CA VAL A 443 12.78 15.60 -13.84
C VAL A 443 14.01 16.50 -13.77
N SER A 444 14.47 16.96 -14.94
CA SER A 444 15.73 17.69 -15.13
C SER A 444 15.52 18.90 -16.03
N ALA A 445 16.21 20.00 -15.71
CA ALA A 445 16.27 21.17 -16.59
C ALA A 445 17.17 20.92 -17.82
N ASP A 446 18.19 20.08 -17.66
CA ASP A 446 19.25 19.87 -18.66
C ASP A 446 18.97 18.67 -19.57
N ASN A 447 18.06 17.78 -19.14
CA ASN A 447 17.63 16.62 -19.92
C ASN A 447 16.09 16.60 -20.10
N PRO A 448 15.56 17.30 -21.12
CA PRO A 448 14.12 17.30 -21.40
C PRO A 448 13.55 15.91 -21.73
N SER A 449 14.38 14.97 -22.19
CA SER A 449 13.96 13.59 -22.46
C SER A 449 13.84 12.69 -21.24
N ALA A 450 14.26 13.17 -20.06
CA ALA A 450 14.12 12.45 -18.79
C ALA A 450 12.66 12.32 -18.31
N GLY A 451 11.72 13.03 -18.95
CA GLY A 451 10.30 12.96 -18.62
C GLY A 451 9.93 13.76 -17.37
N PHE A 452 8.91 13.28 -16.65
CA PHE A 452 8.30 13.97 -15.53
C PHE A 452 8.73 13.42 -14.17
N ALA A 453 8.80 14.28 -13.16
CA ALA A 453 9.39 14.00 -11.85
C ALA A 453 8.67 12.91 -11.05
N GLY A 454 7.34 12.96 -10.97
CA GLY A 454 6.56 12.02 -10.15
C GLY A 454 6.76 12.19 -8.62
N PRO A 455 5.81 11.71 -7.80
CA PRO A 455 5.89 11.77 -6.35
C PRO A 455 6.90 10.75 -5.79
N PRO A 456 7.88 11.18 -4.98
CA PRO A 456 8.96 10.31 -4.50
C PRO A 456 8.56 9.29 -3.42
N PHE A 457 7.57 9.61 -2.58
CA PHE A 457 7.20 8.81 -1.40
C PHE A 457 8.41 8.34 -0.56
N GLN A 458 9.50 9.10 -0.47
CA GLN A 458 10.72 8.64 0.22
C GLN A 458 10.43 8.38 1.70
N MET A 459 10.86 7.20 2.18
CA MET A 459 10.68 6.86 3.58
C MET A 459 11.48 7.79 4.50
N PRO A 460 10.87 8.27 5.60
CA PRO A 460 11.60 9.07 6.57
C PRO A 460 12.70 8.24 7.22
N TYR A 461 13.74 8.91 7.71
CA TYR A 461 14.87 8.26 8.37
C TYR A 461 14.49 7.53 9.68
N THR A 462 13.31 7.79 10.21
CA THR A 462 12.71 7.07 11.34
C THR A 462 11.21 7.30 11.39
N LEU A 463 10.49 6.25 11.79
CA LEU A 463 9.08 6.32 12.22
C LEU A 463 8.90 6.05 13.72
N ASN A 464 10.00 5.99 14.48
CA ASN A 464 9.91 5.83 15.93
C ASN A 464 9.19 7.02 16.55
N SER A 465 8.06 6.74 17.21
CA SER A 465 7.33 7.75 17.96
C SER A 465 8.20 8.28 19.11
N PRO A 466 8.36 9.60 19.27
CA PRO A 466 9.03 10.17 20.44
C PRO A 466 8.39 9.72 21.76
N PHE A 467 9.22 9.54 22.79
CA PHE A 467 8.74 9.23 24.13
C PHE A 467 8.03 10.43 24.76
N GLY A 468 6.80 10.20 25.25
CA GLY A 468 6.01 11.22 25.94
C GLY A 468 5.22 12.13 25.00
N GLU A 469 4.00 12.47 25.42
CA GLU A 469 3.00 13.12 24.58
C GLU A 469 3.44 14.49 24.04
N ALA A 470 4.00 15.34 24.90
CA ALA A 470 4.53 16.64 24.48
C ALA A 470 5.64 16.53 23.41
N ASN A 471 6.42 15.45 23.39
CA ASN A 471 7.47 15.27 22.38
C ASN A 471 6.92 14.86 21.02
N LYS A 472 5.81 14.11 20.97
CA LYS A 472 5.11 13.80 19.71
C LYS A 472 4.58 15.07 19.06
N TRP A 473 3.95 15.95 19.86
CA TRP A 473 3.50 17.28 19.41
C TRP A 473 4.62 18.19 18.94
N ARG A 474 5.78 18.20 19.62
CA ARG A 474 6.98 18.93 19.16
C ARG A 474 7.47 18.41 17.80
N GLY A 475 7.46 17.10 17.59
CA GLY A 475 7.78 16.51 16.29
C GLY A 475 6.88 17.03 15.16
N HIS A 476 5.57 17.20 15.42
CA HIS A 476 4.66 17.81 14.45
C HIS A 476 5.01 19.28 14.16
N LEU A 477 5.43 20.06 15.15
CA LEU A 477 5.90 21.45 14.96
C LEU A 477 7.17 21.52 14.11
N ASP A 478 8.11 20.59 14.29
CA ASP A 478 9.34 20.54 13.49
C ASP A 478 9.01 20.32 12.00
N LEU A 479 8.07 19.42 11.70
CA LEU A 479 7.62 19.16 10.33
C LEU A 479 6.88 20.35 9.70
N LEU A 480 6.01 21.02 10.46
CA LEU A 480 5.34 22.25 10.02
C LEU A 480 6.35 23.39 9.76
N THR A 481 7.43 23.45 10.54
CA THR A 481 8.52 24.41 10.32
C THR A 481 9.28 24.12 9.04
N ALA A 482 9.69 22.86 8.85
CA ALA A 482 10.34 22.43 7.61
C ALA A 482 9.46 22.70 6.39
N SER A 483 8.16 22.41 6.49
CA SER A 483 7.25 22.66 5.38
C SER A 483 7.09 24.15 5.07
N ALA A 484 7.05 25.03 6.07
CA ALA A 484 6.92 26.47 5.85
C ALA A 484 8.11 26.99 5.03
N SER A 485 9.34 26.54 5.33
CA SER A 485 10.54 26.92 4.59
C SER A 485 10.48 26.50 3.11
N VAL A 486 10.00 25.29 2.83
CA VAL A 486 9.85 24.82 1.44
C VAL A 486 8.74 25.58 0.71
N VAL A 487 7.63 25.90 1.39
CA VAL A 487 6.55 26.70 0.81
C VAL A 487 7.03 28.11 0.45
N GLU A 488 7.84 28.76 1.30
CA GLU A 488 8.46 30.05 1.01
C GLU A 488 9.39 29.98 -0.21
N ALA A 489 10.22 28.94 -0.30
CA ALA A 489 11.08 28.73 -1.48
C ALA A 489 10.27 28.50 -2.76
N LEU A 490 9.17 27.73 -2.68
CA LEU A 490 8.26 27.50 -3.80
C LEU A 490 7.52 28.78 -4.21
N GLN A 491 7.20 29.69 -3.30
CA GLN A 491 6.59 30.98 -3.66
C GLN A 491 7.51 31.85 -4.52
N LEU A 492 8.84 31.68 -4.39
CA LEU A 492 9.82 32.40 -5.19
C LEU A 492 10.04 31.79 -6.59
N LEU A 493 9.90 30.47 -6.74
CA LEU A 493 10.22 29.76 -7.98
C LEU A 493 9.00 29.29 -8.78
N ALA A 494 7.90 28.92 -8.12
CA ALA A 494 6.73 28.37 -8.78
C ALA A 494 5.93 29.46 -9.52
N PRO A 495 5.28 29.15 -10.65
CA PRO A 495 4.41 30.08 -11.35
C PRO A 495 3.22 30.52 -10.49
N GLU A 496 2.67 31.71 -10.77
CA GLU A 496 1.53 32.30 -10.04
C GLU A 496 0.31 31.37 -9.98
N SER A 497 0.12 30.53 -11.00
CA SER A 497 -0.95 29.53 -11.03
C SER A 497 -0.94 28.54 -9.86
N ARG A 498 0.21 28.36 -9.19
CA ARG A 498 0.38 27.47 -8.04
C ARG A 498 0.34 28.20 -6.69
N HIS A 499 0.38 29.54 -6.68
CA HIS A 499 0.48 30.33 -5.45
C HIS A 499 -0.78 30.23 -4.58
N HIS A 500 -1.97 30.09 -5.18
CA HIS A 500 -3.21 29.93 -4.43
C HIS A 500 -3.20 28.65 -3.55
N TYR A 501 -2.71 27.54 -4.10
CA TYR A 501 -2.56 26.30 -3.36
C TYR A 501 -1.55 26.48 -2.22
N LEU A 502 -0.37 27.04 -2.50
CA LEU A 502 0.67 27.29 -1.49
C LEU A 502 0.18 28.19 -0.35
N ALA A 503 -0.62 29.22 -0.65
CA ALA A 503 -1.22 30.10 0.34
C ALA A 503 -2.24 29.36 1.22
N SER A 504 -3.08 28.51 0.61
CA SER A 504 -4.06 27.69 1.34
C SER A 504 -3.38 26.68 2.25
N LEU A 505 -2.31 26.03 1.77
CA LEU A 505 -1.50 25.09 2.54
C LEU A 505 -0.83 25.77 3.74
N ARG A 506 -0.24 26.96 3.53
CA ARG A 506 0.38 27.76 4.60
C ARG A 506 -0.63 28.17 5.68
N GLU A 507 -1.86 28.50 5.28
CA GLU A 507 -2.93 28.83 6.22
C GLU A 507 -3.33 27.62 7.08
N ALA A 508 -3.51 26.45 6.45
CA ALA A 508 -3.80 25.21 7.17
C ALA A 508 -2.68 24.84 8.17
N ASP A 509 -1.41 24.95 7.76
CA ASP A 509 -0.25 24.72 8.62
C ASP A 509 -0.20 25.67 9.81
N ARG A 510 -0.54 26.96 9.60
CA ARG A 510 -0.61 27.94 10.68
C ARG A 510 -1.66 27.55 11.71
N ASN A 511 -2.85 27.16 11.26
CA ASN A 511 -3.93 26.74 12.14
C ASN A 511 -3.55 25.50 12.96
N MET A 512 -2.88 24.51 12.33
CA MET A 512 -2.38 23.34 13.04
C MET A 512 -1.28 23.72 14.06
N ARG A 513 -0.34 24.59 13.68
CA ARG A 513 0.69 25.09 14.60
C ARG A 513 0.09 25.78 15.83
N GLU A 514 -0.90 26.66 15.64
CA GLU A 514 -1.59 27.34 16.74
C GLU A 514 -2.29 26.36 17.68
N LEU A 515 -2.96 25.34 17.12
CA LEU A 515 -3.56 24.27 17.92
C LEU A 515 -2.50 23.52 18.74
N ILE A 516 -1.39 23.11 18.13
CA ILE A 516 -0.34 22.36 18.81
C ILE A 516 0.27 23.20 19.96
N LEU A 517 0.51 24.50 19.74
CA LEU A 517 1.03 25.39 20.78
C LEU A 517 0.07 25.49 21.98
N ARG A 518 -1.26 25.49 21.73
CA ARG A 518 -2.27 25.45 22.79
C ARG A 518 -2.30 24.13 23.56
N ILE A 519 -2.06 23.01 22.89
CA ILE A 519 -1.91 21.70 23.54
C ILE A 519 -0.68 21.71 24.45
N LEU A 520 0.46 22.17 23.93
CA LEU A 520 1.73 22.21 24.67
C LEU A 520 1.74 23.20 25.84
N SER A 521 0.94 24.28 25.79
CA SER A 521 0.79 25.21 26.90
C SER A 521 -0.12 24.69 28.02
N GLY A 522 -0.73 23.50 27.86
CA GLY A 522 -1.72 22.97 28.82
C GLY A 522 -3.05 23.71 28.79
N SER A 523 -3.32 24.49 27.74
CA SER A 523 -4.56 25.25 27.57
C SER A 523 -5.71 24.41 27.00
N ILE A 524 -5.45 23.14 26.71
CA ILE A 524 -6.43 22.10 26.40
C ILE A 524 -6.38 21.11 27.57
N ASP A 525 -7.56 20.70 28.06
CA ASP A 525 -7.69 19.81 29.21
C ASP A 525 -6.87 18.53 29.00
N ALA A 526 -6.02 18.20 29.97
CA ALA A 526 -5.20 17.00 29.94
C ALA A 526 -6.06 15.71 29.97
N ALA A 527 -7.31 15.78 30.42
CA ALA A 527 -8.27 14.67 30.32
C ALA A 527 -8.72 14.36 28.89
N LEU A 528 -8.37 15.20 27.91
CA LEU A 528 -8.62 14.99 26.48
C LEU A 528 -7.38 14.45 25.73
N LEU A 529 -6.21 14.39 26.39
CA LEU A 529 -4.97 13.78 25.90
C LEU A 529 -4.85 12.34 26.43
#